data_AF-A0A655UI19-F1
#
_entry.id   AF-A0A655UI19-F1
#
_cell.length_a   1.000
_cell.length_b   1.000
_cell.length_c   1.000
_cell.angle_alpha   90.00
_cell.angle_beta   90.00
_cell.angle_gamma   90.00
#
_symmetry.space_group_name_H-M   'P 1'
#
loop_
_entity.id
_entity.type
_entity.pdbx_description
1 polymer ?
#
loop_
_entity_poly.entity_id
_entity_poly.type
_entity_poly.pdbx_seq_one_letter_code
_entity_poly.pdbx_strand_id
1 'polypeptide(L)'
;MIDDLARELATQSDELRIALLHLSALQASEQRLLKPMPQEAKAYGQALYRSLAEVDKWGVDEIWLERPPQGEAWLAVHDRLRRAAS
;
A
#
# COMPACT_ATOMS: atom_id res chain seq x y z
N MET A 1 2.81 -5.94 4.12
CA MET A 1 2.74 -4.60 4.75
C MET A 1 4.15 -4.19 5.07
N ILE A 2 4.53 -2.96 4.73
CA ILE A 2 5.89 -2.47 4.91
C ILE A 2 5.92 -1.50 6.11
N ASP A 3 6.77 -1.81 7.10
CA ASP A 3 6.96 -1.02 8.32
C ASP A 3 7.86 0.20 8.11
N ASP A 4 8.97 0.02 7.39
CA ASP A 4 9.92 1.08 7.06
C ASP A 4 10.00 1.21 5.53
N LEU A 5 9.03 1.93 4.99
CA LEU A 5 8.86 2.07 3.55
C LEU A 5 10.07 2.72 2.87
N ALA A 6 10.71 3.67 3.54
CA ALA A 6 11.89 4.33 3.01
C ALA A 6 13.08 3.37 2.90
N ARG A 7 13.30 2.52 3.92
CA ARG A 7 14.37 1.50 3.88
C ARG A 7 14.11 0.48 2.78
N GLU A 8 12.90 -0.08 2.73
CA GLU A 8 12.59 -1.13 1.74
C GLU A 8 12.68 -0.60 0.30
N LEU A 9 12.19 0.62 0.05
CA LEU A 9 12.34 1.25 -1.25
C LEU A 9 13.81 1.52 -1.64
N ALA A 10 14.70 1.75 -0.66
CA ALA A 10 16.12 1.96 -0.91
C ALA A 10 16.90 0.68 -1.16
N THR A 11 16.39 -0.47 -0.70
CA THR A 11 17.01 -1.79 -0.88
C THR A 11 16.46 -2.56 -2.08
N GLN A 12 15.35 -2.10 -2.66
CA GLN A 12 14.78 -2.71 -3.86
C GLN A 12 15.65 -2.44 -5.09
N SER A 13 15.83 -3.48 -5.92
CA SER A 13 16.44 -3.32 -7.25
C SER A 13 15.43 -2.66 -8.19
N ASP A 14 15.90 -1.87 -9.16
CA ASP A 14 15.05 -1.26 -10.18
C ASP A 14 14.53 -2.27 -11.24
N GLU A 15 14.57 -3.57 -10.93
CA GLU A 15 14.15 -4.65 -11.82
C GLU A 15 12.65 -4.95 -11.70
N LEU A 16 12.04 -4.66 -10.55
CA LEU A 16 10.64 -4.93 -10.27
C LEU A 16 9.80 -3.65 -10.34
N ARG A 17 8.66 -3.73 -11.02
CA ARG A 17 7.62 -2.70 -10.98
C ARG A 17 6.72 -2.94 -9.79
N ILE A 18 6.63 -1.94 -8.93
CA ILE A 18 5.89 -2.02 -7.67
C ILE A 18 4.73 -1.02 -7.71
N ALA A 19 3.52 -1.49 -7.43
CA ALA A 19 2.42 -0.61 -7.06
C ALA A 19 2.42 -0.39 -5.55
N LEU A 20 2.45 0.85 -5.11
CA LEU A 20 2.52 1.21 -3.70
C LEU A 20 1.27 1.97 -3.26
N LEU A 21 0.45 1.33 -2.43
CA LEU A 21 -0.67 1.96 -1.75
C LEU A 21 -0.13 2.72 -0.53
N HIS A 22 -0.20 4.04 -0.56
CA HIS A 22 0.47 4.92 0.40
C HIS A 22 -0.46 5.91 1.10
N LEU A 23 -0.11 6.27 2.33
CA LEU A 23 -0.74 7.30 3.16
C LEU A 23 0.16 8.54 3.26
N SER A 24 1.47 8.35 3.30
CA SER A 24 2.46 9.43 3.34
C SER A 24 2.74 9.99 1.94
N ALA A 25 3.28 11.20 1.83
CA ALA A 25 3.65 11.77 0.55
C ALA A 25 4.95 11.11 0.04
N LEU A 26 4.88 10.44 -1.12
CA LEU A 26 5.99 9.74 -1.74
C LEU A 26 6.24 10.24 -3.18
N GLN A 27 7.44 9.98 -3.69
CA GLN A 27 7.82 10.32 -5.06
C GLN A 27 7.72 9.08 -5.96
N ALA A 28 7.00 9.21 -7.08
CA ALA A 28 6.87 8.16 -8.07
C ALA A 28 8.17 7.99 -8.88
N SER A 29 8.34 6.82 -9.50
CA SER A 29 9.36 6.55 -10.51
C SER A 29 8.82 5.60 -11.57
N GLU A 30 9.60 5.28 -12.60
CA GLU A 30 9.17 4.30 -13.63
C GLU A 30 8.84 2.93 -13.02
N GLN A 31 9.63 2.51 -12.03
CA GLN A 31 9.47 1.27 -11.27
C GLN A 31 8.47 1.40 -10.11
N ARG A 32 8.07 2.62 -9.71
CA ARG A 32 7.20 2.85 -8.56
C ARG A 32 5.94 3.61 -8.95
N LEU A 33 4.87 2.85 -9.09
CA LEU A 33 3.54 3.39 -9.35
C LEU A 33 2.82 3.64 -8.02
N LEU A 34 2.40 4.88 -7.79
CA LEU A 34 1.82 5.29 -6.51
C LEU A 34 0.29 5.33 -6.56
N LYS A 35 -0.36 4.73 -5.55
CA LYS A 35 -1.80 4.82 -5.32
C LYS A 35 -2.07 5.48 -3.96
N PRO A 36 -2.56 6.73 -3.93
CA PRO A 36 -2.88 7.38 -2.65
C PRO A 36 -4.07 6.69 -1.98
N MET A 37 -3.96 6.50 -0.67
CA MET A 37 -5.00 5.94 0.18
C MET A 37 -5.57 7.00 1.13
N PRO A 38 -6.86 6.88 1.51
CA PRO A 38 -7.47 7.81 2.46
C PRO A 38 -6.80 7.81 3.83
N GLN A 39 -6.60 8.99 4.42
CA GLN A 39 -6.00 9.13 5.75
C GLN A 39 -6.94 8.80 6.91
N GLU A 40 -8.24 8.61 6.65
CA GLU A 40 -9.23 8.22 7.65
C GLU A 40 -9.49 6.71 7.59
N ALA A 41 -9.46 6.03 8.74
CA ALA A 41 -9.54 4.56 8.81
C ALA A 41 -10.80 3.97 8.14
N LYS A 42 -11.96 4.63 8.32
CA LYS A 42 -13.23 4.18 7.70
C LYS A 42 -13.16 4.28 6.18
N ALA A 43 -12.71 5.43 5.67
CA ALA A 43 -12.55 5.65 4.24
C ALA A 43 -11.49 4.71 3.65
N TYR A 44 -10.39 4.48 4.36
CA TYR A 44 -9.35 3.53 3.95
C TYR A 44 -9.92 2.13 3.79
N GLY A 45 -10.64 1.61 4.78
CA GLY A 45 -11.24 0.28 4.74
C GLY A 45 -12.23 0.11 3.58
N GLN A 46 -12.98 1.15 3.23
CA GLN A 46 -13.90 1.15 2.08
C GLN A 46 -13.16 1.18 0.73
N ALA A 47 -12.02 1.87 0.66
CA ALA A 47 -11.22 2.00 -0.54
C ALA A 47 -10.31 0.78 -0.79
N LEU A 48 -9.89 0.07 0.26
CA LEU A 48 -8.85 -0.97 0.21
C LEU A 48 -9.00 -1.95 -0.96
N TYR A 49 -10.11 -2.70 -1.01
CA TYR A 49 -10.27 -3.72 -2.05
C TYR A 49 -10.44 -3.13 -3.46
N ARG A 50 -11.01 -1.93 -3.58
CA ARG A 50 -11.10 -1.24 -4.87
C ARG A 50 -9.73 -0.81 -5.35
N SER A 51 -8.92 -0.25 -4.47
CA SER A 51 -7.54 0.13 -4.76
C SER A 51 -6.70 -1.09 -5.13
N LEU A 52 -6.83 -2.21 -4.40
CA LEU A 52 -6.15 -3.47 -4.74
C LEU A 52 -6.54 -3.96 -6.14
N ALA A 53 -7.84 -4.03 -6.44
CA ALA A 53 -8.33 -4.46 -7.75
C ALA A 53 -7.98 -3.48 -8.89
N GLU A 54 -7.72 -2.21 -8.58
CA GLU A 54 -7.26 -1.22 -9.54
C GLU A 54 -5.78 -1.42 -9.85
N VAL A 55 -4.93 -1.53 -8.83
CA VAL A 55 -3.48 -1.67 -9.03
C VAL A 55 -3.08 -3.04 -9.58
N ASP A 56 -3.88 -4.08 -9.31
CA ASP A 56 -3.73 -5.41 -9.92
C ASP A 56 -3.77 -5.34 -11.46
N LYS A 57 -4.51 -4.38 -12.01
CA LYS A 57 -4.59 -4.15 -13.46
C LYS A 57 -3.44 -3.33 -14.02
N TRP A 58 -2.53 -2.83 -13.18
CA TRP A 58 -1.41 -1.99 -13.63
C TRP A 58 -0.25 -2.81 -14.20
N GLY A 59 -0.30 -4.15 -14.12
CA GLY A 59 0.75 -5.03 -14.64
C GLY A 59 2.06 -4.86 -13.87
N VAL A 60 1.96 -4.70 -12.55
CA VAL A 60 3.10 -4.62 -11.63
C VAL A 60 3.50 -6.03 -11.19
N ASP A 61 4.78 -6.19 -10.84
CA ASP A 61 5.30 -7.44 -10.30
C ASP A 61 4.86 -7.64 -8.85
N GLU A 62 4.79 -6.54 -8.08
CA GLU A 62 4.39 -6.57 -6.67
C GLU A 62 3.44 -5.44 -6.28
N ILE A 63 2.56 -5.73 -5.32
CA ILE A 63 1.66 -4.75 -4.69
C ILE A 63 2.06 -4.58 -3.24
N TRP A 64 2.49 -3.39 -2.90
CA TRP A 64 2.93 -3.01 -1.57
C TRP A 64 1.90 -2.11 -0.90
N LEU A 65 1.70 -2.31 0.40
CA LEU A 65 0.91 -1.42 1.23
C LEU A 65 1.79 -0.85 2.34
N GLU A 66 1.81 0.48 2.41
CA GLU A 66 2.27 1.20 3.59
C GLU A 66 1.41 0.78 4.78
N ARG A 67 2.07 0.43 5.89
CA ARG A 67 1.37 0.02 7.10
C ARG A 67 0.49 1.17 7.62
N PRO A 68 -0.82 0.98 7.78
CA PRO A 68 -1.66 2.02 8.35
C PRO A 68 -1.31 2.29 9.82
N PRO A 69 -1.67 3.48 10.35
CA PRO A 69 -1.43 3.83 11.74
C PRO A 69 -1.92 2.77 12.72
N GLN A 70 -1.25 2.69 13.87
CA GLN A 70 -1.70 1.87 15.00
C GLN A 70 -2.85 2.57 15.74
N GLY A 71 -3.62 1.82 16.52
CA GLY A 71 -4.69 2.36 17.38
C GLY A 71 -6.08 1.83 17.05
N GLU A 72 -7.03 2.08 17.95
CA GLU A 72 -8.36 1.47 17.93
C GLU A 72 -9.13 1.73 16.63
N ALA A 73 -9.06 2.95 16.10
CA ALA A 73 -9.73 3.32 14.85
C ALA A 73 -9.27 2.48 13.65
N TRP A 74 -8.04 1.95 13.68
CA TRP A 74 -7.43 1.20 12.58
C TRP A 74 -7.48 -0.31 12.77
N LEU A 75 -7.94 -0.83 13.91
CA LEU A 75 -7.97 -2.27 14.19
C LEU A 75 -8.71 -3.06 13.10
N ALA A 76 -9.86 -2.55 12.67
CA ALA A 76 -10.66 -3.19 11.63
C ALA A 76 -9.98 -3.14 10.24
N VAL A 77 -9.10 -2.16 9.99
CA VAL A 77 -8.30 -2.10 8.77
C VAL A 77 -7.17 -3.14 8.84
N HIS A 78 -6.45 -3.21 9.96
CA HIS A 78 -5.38 -4.20 10.16
C HIS A 78 -5.91 -5.64 10.04
N ASP A 79 -7.11 -5.94 10.55
CA ASP A 79 -7.76 -7.24 10.36
C ASP A 79 -7.99 -7.57 8.88
N ARG A 80 -8.56 -6.63 8.12
CA ARG A 80 -8.79 -6.80 6.67
C ARG A 80 -7.49 -6.98 5.91
N LEU A 81 -6.43 -6.26 6.27
CA LEU A 81 -5.12 -6.38 5.65
C LEU A 81 -4.49 -7.75 5.87
N ARG A 82 -4.59 -8.32 7.08
CA ARG A 82 -4.14 -9.70 7.34
C ARG A 82 -4.87 -10.72 6.47
N ARG A 83 -6.17 -10.50 6.23
CA ARG A 83 -6.97 -11.37 5.34
C ARG A 83 -6.62 -11.21 3.86
N ALA A 84 -6.23 -10.02 3.44
CA ALA A 84 -5.85 -9.74 2.06
C ALA A 84 -4.42 -10.22 1.71
N ALA A 85 -3.57 -10.39 2.72
CA ALA A 85 -2.17 -10.84 2.57
C ALA A 85 -1.97 -12.35 2.81
N SER A 86 -3.06 -13.09 3.03
CA SER A 86 -3.08 -14.56 3.14
C SER A 86 -3.24 -15.19 1.76
#